data_AF-A0A5B7HEW7-F1
#
_entry.id   AF-A0A5B7HEW7-F1
#
_cell.length_a   1.000
_cell.length_b   1.000
_cell.length_c   1.000
_cell.angle_alpha   90.00
_cell.angle_beta   90.00
_cell.angle_gamma   90.00
#
_symmetry.space_group_name_H-M   'P 1'
#
loop_
_entity.id
_entity.type
_entity.pdbx_description
1 polymer ?
#
loop_
_entity_poly.entity_id
_entity_poly.type
_entity_poly.pdbx_seq_one_letter_code
_entity_poly.pdbx_strand_id
1 'polypeptide(L)'
;MSESRMEFRLKNTPNDCIQSVKFGPSSSQFLLVASWDKSVRLFDVVNNNMRLQYQHSGPVLDCCFQASNVVRWIAIGREHYL
;
A
#
# COMPACT_ATOMS: atom_id res chain seq x y z
N MET A 1 21.61 15.77 -23.06
CA MET A 1 21.30 14.39 -22.63
C MET A 1 20.20 14.48 -21.60
N SER A 2 18.95 14.12 -21.93
CA SER A 2 17.93 14.00 -20.89
C SER A 2 18.24 12.74 -20.09
N GLU A 3 18.44 12.86 -18.79
CA GLU A 3 18.43 11.68 -17.92
C GLU A 3 17.11 10.95 -18.14
N SER A 4 17.17 9.71 -18.64
CA SER A 4 16.00 8.83 -18.58
C SER A 4 15.79 8.50 -17.11
N ARG A 5 14.77 9.13 -16.53
CA ARG A 5 14.40 8.90 -15.14
C ARG A 5 13.83 7.49 -15.01
N MET A 6 14.59 6.57 -14.40
CA MET A 6 14.18 5.17 -14.21
C MET A 6 13.27 4.98 -12.98
N GLU A 7 13.02 6.04 -12.22
CA GLU A 7 12.24 6.00 -10.99
C GLU A 7 11.35 7.24 -10.84
N PHE A 8 10.27 7.13 -10.08
CA PHE A 8 9.45 8.29 -9.72
C PHE A 8 8.84 8.10 -8.34
N ARG A 9 8.50 9.22 -7.70
CA ARG A 9 7.87 9.23 -6.38
C ARG A 9 6.36 9.17 -6.52
N LEU A 10 5.73 8.30 -5.75
CA LEU A 10 4.27 8.23 -5.64
C LEU A 10 3.74 9.45 -4.87
N LYS A 11 2.59 9.98 -5.28
CA LYS A 11 1.85 10.99 -4.50
C LYS A 11 1.16 10.33 -3.31
N ASN A 12 0.84 11.10 -2.27
CA ASN A 12 0.11 10.63 -1.08
C ASN A 12 0.75 9.40 -0.43
N THR A 13 2.06 9.48 -0.17
CA THR A 13 2.81 8.42 0.52
C THR A 13 2.34 8.24 1.96
N PRO A 14 2.51 7.04 2.55
CA PRO A 14 2.30 6.83 3.98
C PRO A 14 3.09 7.83 4.83
N ASN A 15 2.52 8.18 5.99
CA ASN A 15 3.13 9.15 6.91
C ASN A 15 4.08 8.51 7.93
N ASP A 16 4.25 7.19 7.87
CA ASP A 16 5.08 6.39 8.76
C ASP A 16 5.70 5.20 7.99
N CYS A 17 6.41 4.33 8.70
CA CYS A 17 7.17 3.22 8.17
C CYS A 17 6.30 2.27 7.33
N ILE A 18 6.69 2.09 6.07
CA ILE A 18 6.13 1.08 5.16
C ILE A 18 6.59 -0.30 5.63
N GLN A 19 5.65 -1.23 5.80
CA GLN A 19 5.93 -2.60 6.25
C GLN A 19 5.90 -3.62 5.13
N SER A 20 4.98 -3.45 4.20
CA SER A 20 4.80 -4.39 3.09
C SER A 20 4.30 -3.67 1.85
N VAL A 21 4.81 -4.13 0.70
CA VAL A 21 4.39 -3.69 -0.63
C VAL A 21 4.12 -4.92 -1.48
N LYS A 22 3.00 -4.93 -2.21
CA LYS A 22 2.63 -6.01 -3.13
C LYS A 22 2.11 -5.43 -4.43
N PHE A 23 2.60 -5.91 -5.56
CA PHE A 23 1.97 -5.62 -6.85
C PHE A 23 0.74 -6.50 -7.05
N GLY A 24 -0.23 -5.99 -7.82
CA GLY A 24 -1.42 -6.73 -8.20
C GLY A 24 -1.05 -8.02 -8.98
N PRO A 25 -1.73 -9.14 -8.72
CA PRO A 25 -1.39 -10.43 -9.33
C PRO A 25 -1.66 -10.45 -10.84
N SER A 26 -2.65 -9.69 -11.30
CA SER A 26 -3.05 -9.63 -12.72
C SER A 26 -2.36 -8.49 -13.48
N SER A 27 -1.92 -7.45 -12.79
CA SER A 27 -1.30 -6.26 -13.40
C SER A 27 -0.42 -5.52 -12.41
N SER A 28 0.78 -5.17 -12.85
CA SER A 28 1.73 -4.32 -12.12
C SER A 28 1.30 -2.85 -12.03
N GLN A 29 0.16 -2.48 -12.62
CA GLN A 29 -0.42 -1.14 -12.46
C GLN A 29 -0.82 -0.85 -11.01
N PHE A 30 -1.25 -1.87 -10.28
CA PHE A 30 -1.75 -1.71 -8.92
C PHE A 30 -0.68 -2.10 -7.89
N LEU A 31 -0.48 -1.23 -6.90
CA LEU A 31 0.46 -1.44 -5.80
C LEU A 31 -0.27 -1.26 -4.48
N LEU A 32 -0.29 -2.31 -3.65
CA LEU A 32 -0.82 -2.28 -2.30
C LEU A 32 0.33 -2.00 -1.31
N VAL A 33 0.10 -1.11 -0.36
CA VAL A 33 1.10 -0.67 0.61
C VAL A 33 0.49 -0.70 2.02
N ALA A 34 1.16 -1.41 2.94
CA ALA A 34 0.84 -1.44 4.37
C ALA A 34 1.83 -0.57 5.15
N SER A 35 1.35 0.10 6.19
CA SER A 35 2.15 1.08 6.94
C SER A 35 1.78 1.13 8.44
N TRP A 36 2.74 1.59 9.25
CA TRP A 36 2.56 1.86 10.68
C TRP A 36 1.62 3.03 10.98
N ASP A 37 1.36 3.91 10.00
CA ASP A 37 0.34 4.97 10.09
C ASP A 37 -1.10 4.44 10.12
N LYS A 38 -1.25 3.13 10.37
CA LYS A 38 -2.50 2.37 10.45
C LYS A 38 -3.27 2.39 9.13
N SER A 39 -2.61 2.63 8.00
CA SER A 39 -3.25 2.68 6.69
C SER A 39 -2.79 1.55 5.77
N VAL A 40 -3.74 1.04 4.98
CA VAL A 40 -3.48 0.28 3.75
C VAL A 40 -3.87 1.14 2.58
N ARG A 41 -2.94 1.38 1.65
CA ARG A 41 -3.16 2.22 0.47
C ARG A 41 -3.01 1.41 -0.80
N LEU A 42 -3.94 1.61 -1.74
CA LEU A 42 -3.87 1.06 -3.08
C LEU A 42 -3.50 2.19 -4.05
N PHE A 43 -2.38 2.04 -4.74
CA PHE A 43 -1.90 2.97 -5.75
C PHE A 43 -2.13 2.42 -7.16
N ASP A 44 -2.41 3.34 -8.07
CA ASP A 44 -2.21 3.17 -9.50
C ASP A 44 -0.87 3.81 -9.86
N VAL A 45 0.14 2.98 -10.14
CA VAL A 45 1.50 3.45 -10.41
C VAL A 45 1.62 4.08 -11.79
N VAL A 46 0.78 3.70 -12.76
CA VAL A 46 0.80 4.25 -14.13
C VAL A 46 0.31 5.70 -14.11
N ASN A 47 -0.78 5.97 -13.38
CA ASN A 47 -1.35 7.30 -13.25
C ASN A 47 -0.78 8.11 -12.08
N ASN A 48 0.13 7.53 -11.29
CA ASN A 48 0.69 8.10 -10.07
C ASN A 48 -0.40 8.67 -9.12
N ASN A 49 -1.39 7.84 -8.80
CA ASN A 49 -2.55 8.23 -8.00
C ASN A 49 -2.88 7.18 -6.94
N MET A 50 -3.22 7.61 -5.73
CA MET A 50 -3.77 6.76 -4.68
C MET A 50 -5.26 6.54 -4.95
N ARG A 51 -5.64 5.29 -5.24
CA ARG A 51 -7.03 4.94 -5.55
C ARG A 51 -7.87 4.75 -4.30
N LEU A 52 -7.31 4.09 -3.28
CA LEU A 52 -8.01 3.76 -2.05
C LEU A 52 -7.07 3.88 -0.86
N GLN A 53 -7.64 4.25 0.28
CA GLN A 53 -7.00 4.17 1.58
C GLN A 53 -7.99 3.57 2.57
N TYR A 54 -7.54 2.55 3.30
CA TYR A 54 -8.27 1.95 4.40
C TYR A 54 -7.52 2.22 5.70
N GLN A 55 -8.23 2.78 6.67
CA GLN A 55 -7.70 3.06 7.99
C GLN A 55 -8.05 1.93 8.94
N HIS A 56 -7.06 1.44 9.68
CA HIS A 56 -7.17 0.43 10.71
C HIS A 56 -7.02 1.07 12.10
N SER A 57 -7.42 0.33 13.14
CA SER A 57 -7.29 0.77 14.55
C SER A 57 -5.84 0.73 15.05
N GLY A 58 -4.99 -0.09 14.42
CA GLY A 58 -3.59 -0.27 14.77
C GLY A 58 -2.68 -0.39 13.55
N PRO A 59 -1.35 -0.49 13.77
CA PRO A 59 -0.36 -0.63 12.69
C PRO A 59 -0.67 -1.81 11.77
N VAL A 60 -0.38 -1.65 10.47
CA VAL A 60 -0.56 -2.72 9.49
C VAL A 60 0.79 -3.26 9.06
N LEU A 61 1.02 -4.54 9.37
CA LEU A 61 2.32 -5.19 9.18
C LEU A 61 2.42 -5.90 7.83
N ASP A 62 1.32 -6.38 7.26
CA ASP A 62 1.33 -7.03 5.96
C ASP A 62 0.01 -6.81 5.19
N CYS A 63 0.07 -6.99 3.88
CA CYS A 63 -1.08 -6.90 2.99
C CYS A 63 -0.93 -7.88 1.83
N CYS A 64 -2.04 -8.34 1.26
CA CYS A 64 -2.05 -9.27 0.14
C CYS A 64 -3.26 -9.03 -0.77
N PHE A 65 -3.13 -9.40 -2.04
CA PHE A 65 -4.27 -9.47 -2.95
C PHE A 65 -4.94 -10.84 -2.82
N GLN A 66 -6.28 -10.87 -2.76
CA GLN A 66 -6.99 -12.13 -2.92
C GLN A 66 -6.95 -12.55 -4.39
N ALA A 67 -6.85 -13.85 -4.65
CA ALA A 67 -6.74 -14.46 -5.98
C ALA A 67 -7.94 -14.21 -6.95
N SER A 68 -8.88 -13.33 -6.59
CA SER A 68 -10.11 -13.06 -7.36
C SER A 68 -10.48 -11.58 -7.40
N ASN A 69 -9.49 -10.69 -7.54
CA ASN A 69 -9.69 -9.22 -7.65
C ASN A 69 -10.36 -8.56 -6.43
N VAL A 70 -10.41 -9.24 -5.29
CA VAL A 70 -10.85 -8.67 -4.01
C VAL A 70 -9.61 -8.32 -3.18
N VAL A 71 -9.56 -7.14 -2.58
CA VAL A 71 -8.46 -6.81 -1.66
C VAL A 71 -8.85 -7.32 -0.27
N ARG A 72 -8.03 -8.22 0.31
CA ARG A 72 -8.16 -8.63 1.72
C ARG A 72 -6.88 -8.23 2.45
N TRP A 73 -7.04 -7.47 3.51
CA TRP A 73 -5.96 -7.01 4.38
C TRP A 73 -5.92 -7.88 5.64
N ILE A 74 -4.73 -8.37 5.99
CA ILE A 74 -4.50 -8.99 7.30
C ILE A 74 -3.93 -7.89 8.19
N ALA A 75 -4.79 -7.24 8.97
CA ALA A 75 -4.35 -6.32 10.00
C ALA A 75 -3.97 -7.13 11.25
N ILE A 76 -2.68 -7.17 11.59
CA ILE A 76 -2.23 -7.61 12.90
C ILE A 76 -1.79 -6.37 13.65
N GLY A 77 -2.65 -5.87 14.52
CA GLY A 77 -2.41 -4.67 15.32
C GLY A 77 -3.26 -4.71 16.57
N ARG A 78 -3.04 -5.71 17.43
CA ARG A 78 -3.64 -5.76 18.76
C ARG A 78 -2.68 -5.08 19.72
N GLU A 79 -2.77 -3.75 19.80
CA GLU A 79 -2.22 -3.03 20.95
C GLU A 79 -3.32 -2.96 22.00
N HIS A 80 -3.31 -3.93 22.91
CA HIS A 80 -3.88 -3.72 24.24
C HIS A 80 -3.01 -2.66 24.91
N TYR A 81 -3.47 -1.41 24.96
CA TYR A 81 -3.05 -0.50 26.02
C TYR A 81 -4.13 -0.56 27.11
N LEU A 82 -3.65 -0.75 28.35
CA LEU A 82 -4.42 -0.82 29.59
C LEU A 82 -5.46 0.30 29.73
#